data_AF-A0A2P4P2J0-F1
#
_entry.id   AF-A0A2P4P2J0-F1
#
_cell.length_a   1.000
_cell.length_b   1.000
_cell.length_c   1.000
_cell.angle_alpha   90.00
_cell.angle_beta   90.00
_cell.angle_gamma   90.00
#
_symmetry.space_group_name_H-M   'P 1'
#
loop_
_entity.id
_entity.type
_entity.pdbx_description
1 polymer ?
#
loop_
_entity_poly.entity_id
_entity_poly.type
_entity_poly.pdbx_seq_one_letter_code
_entity_poly.pdbx_strand_id
1 'polypeptide(L)'
;YVTNSECIVDGCGKTLVHLDGLDDFNAVIEATKAINSYYFHMLNNPTYRSRSFWKNLAERFGAFISYGDLPYTTFDTASSHNIDHQNCVNDLLFALQPISNSVNRFVNKYYEHYYTKLSKLTIGPFVPRTFGIFPTIAINFNVISNYHWDSNDDPNGLCFLVALEDFEVCFPQLQILVKLKSGQIVAFSSYLLLHGNLPIIRGIRFSIDFHKNNDNDTIIKIQDLYNSQGHNPN
;
A
#
# COMPACT_ATOMS: atom_id res chain seq x y z
N TYR A 1 1.55 -22.29 10.61
CA TYR A 1 2.48 -21.21 10.22
C TYR A 1 2.70 -21.31 8.73
N VAL A 2 2.57 -20.19 8.01
CA VAL A 2 2.91 -20.10 6.59
C VAL A 2 4.27 -19.42 6.50
N THR A 3 5.25 -20.11 5.92
CA THR A 3 6.65 -19.65 5.84
C THR A 3 7.26 -19.79 4.44
N ASN A 4 6.60 -20.54 3.57
CA ASN A 4 7.02 -20.78 2.19
C ASN A 4 6.03 -20.10 1.25
N SER A 5 6.46 -19.90 0.01
CA SER A 5 5.56 -19.39 -1.04
C SER A 5 4.32 -20.28 -1.15
N GLU A 6 3.15 -19.69 -0.95
CA GLU A 6 1.88 -20.41 -0.83
C GLU A 6 0.71 -19.47 -1.12
N CYS A 7 -0.26 -19.95 -1.91
CA CYS A 7 -1.52 -19.25 -2.18
C CYS A 7 -2.69 -20.08 -1.63
N ILE A 8 -3.29 -19.57 -0.55
CA ILE A 8 -4.48 -20.12 0.10
C ILE A 8 -5.71 -19.50 -0.57
N VAL A 9 -6.61 -20.34 -1.05
CA VAL A 9 -7.86 -19.94 -1.73
C VAL A 9 -9.09 -20.46 -1.00
N ASP A 10 -10.24 -19.84 -1.24
CA ASP A 10 -11.54 -20.35 -0.78
C ASP A 10 -12.07 -21.47 -1.68
N GLY A 11 -13.26 -22.00 -1.37
CA GLY A 11 -13.92 -23.06 -2.15
C GLY A 11 -14.29 -22.66 -3.59
N CYS A 12 -14.25 -21.37 -3.92
CA CYS A 12 -14.49 -20.84 -5.26
C CYS A 12 -13.18 -20.51 -6.00
N GLY A 13 -12.02 -20.77 -5.38
CA GLY A 13 -10.70 -20.44 -5.95
C GLY A 13 -10.28 -18.97 -5.78
N LYS A 14 -10.99 -18.16 -5.00
CA LYS A 14 -10.60 -16.77 -4.71
C LYS A 14 -9.47 -16.76 -3.68
N THR A 15 -8.42 -15.98 -3.92
CA THR A 15 -7.32 -15.82 -2.96
C THR A 15 -7.82 -15.25 -1.64
N LEU A 16 -7.48 -15.96 -0.56
CA LEU A 16 -7.59 -15.49 0.81
C LEU A 16 -6.27 -14.86 1.26
N VAL A 17 -5.17 -15.62 1.14
CA VAL A 17 -3.81 -15.18 1.51
C VAL A 17 -2.81 -15.78 0.53
N HIS A 18 -1.92 -14.96 -0.02
CA HIS A 18 -0.84 -15.40 -0.91
C HIS A 18 0.49 -14.81 -0.45
N LEU A 19 1.38 -15.65 0.05
CA LEU A 19 2.76 -15.30 0.41
C LEU A 19 3.69 -15.64 -0.76
N ASP A 20 4.56 -14.70 -1.15
CA ASP A 20 5.66 -14.97 -2.09
C ASP A 20 6.83 -13.99 -1.88
N GLY A 21 7.90 -14.16 -2.66
CA GLY A 21 9.01 -13.20 -2.75
C GLY A 21 8.84 -12.19 -3.89
N LEU A 22 9.28 -10.95 -3.65
CA LEU A 22 9.49 -9.98 -4.73
C LEU A 22 10.69 -10.39 -5.60
N ASP A 23 10.64 -9.99 -6.87
CA ASP A 23 11.64 -10.37 -7.88
C ASP A 23 12.86 -9.44 -7.94
N ASP A 24 12.86 -8.34 -7.19
CA ASP A 24 13.91 -7.32 -7.19
C ASP A 24 14.42 -7.04 -5.77
N PHE A 25 15.47 -7.76 -5.37
CA PHE A 25 16.05 -7.61 -4.04
C PHE A 25 16.79 -6.27 -3.84
N ASN A 26 17.32 -5.68 -4.91
CA ASN A 26 17.98 -4.38 -4.82
C ASN A 26 16.96 -3.28 -4.51
N ALA A 27 15.78 -3.35 -5.14
CA ALA A 27 14.66 -2.46 -4.85
C ALA A 27 14.23 -2.53 -3.37
N VAL A 28 14.22 -3.73 -2.78
CA VAL A 28 13.93 -3.91 -1.34
C VAL A 28 14.97 -3.22 -0.47
N ILE A 29 16.27 -3.39 -0.78
CA ILE A 29 17.37 -2.74 -0.03
C ILE A 29 17.25 -1.20 -0.12
N GLU A 30 17.01 -0.66 -1.31
CA GLU A 30 16.91 0.78 -1.55
C GLU A 30 15.70 1.37 -0.82
N ALA A 31 14.54 0.75 -0.94
CA ALA A 31 13.33 1.16 -0.22
C ALA A 31 13.55 1.13 1.30
N THR A 32 14.20 0.08 1.82
CA THR A 32 14.51 -0.04 3.25
C THR A 32 15.42 1.08 3.73
N LYS A 33 16.47 1.43 2.97
CA LYS A 33 17.38 2.54 3.30
C LYS A 33 16.65 3.89 3.28
N ALA A 34 15.81 4.13 2.27
CA ALA A 34 15.05 5.35 2.12
C ALA A 34 14.04 5.54 3.27
N ILE A 35 13.27 4.50 3.59
CA ILE A 35 12.29 4.51 4.69
C ILE A 35 12.99 4.67 6.04
N ASN A 36 14.12 4.01 6.28
CA ASN A 36 14.93 4.25 7.48
C ASN A 36 15.34 5.71 7.59
N SER A 37 15.89 6.28 6.52
CA SER A 37 16.36 7.67 6.50
C SER A 37 15.21 8.64 6.75
N TYR A 38 14.08 8.43 6.10
CA TYR A 38 12.85 9.20 6.28
C TYR A 38 12.32 9.11 7.73
N TYR A 39 12.24 7.90 8.29
CA TYR A 39 11.80 7.67 9.67
C TYR A 39 12.67 8.40 10.68
N PHE A 40 14.00 8.25 10.59
CA PHE A 40 14.92 8.95 11.50
C PHE A 40 14.94 10.46 11.28
N HIS A 41 14.73 10.92 10.05
CA HIS A 41 14.58 12.35 9.77
C HIS A 41 13.38 12.94 10.52
N MET A 42 12.22 12.27 10.48
CA MET A 42 11.04 12.65 11.26
C MET A 42 11.26 12.51 12.77
N LEU A 43 11.98 11.49 13.24
CA LEU A 43 12.30 11.36 14.66
C LEU A 43 13.19 12.51 15.16
N ASN A 44 14.16 12.94 14.37
CA ASN A 44 15.04 14.04 14.74
C ASN A 44 14.38 15.42 14.61
N ASN A 45 13.32 15.54 13.82
CA ASN A 45 12.63 16.81 13.55
C ASN A 45 11.11 16.65 13.78
N PRO A 46 10.61 16.88 15.01
CA PRO A 46 9.20 16.65 15.35
C PRO A 46 8.20 17.44 14.51
N THR A 47 8.60 18.59 13.95
CA THR A 47 7.78 19.43 13.06
C THR A 47 7.51 18.81 11.69
N TYR A 48 8.23 17.74 11.33
CA TYR A 48 8.07 17.02 10.06
C TYR A 48 7.14 15.81 10.17
N ARG A 49 6.69 15.47 11.39
CA ARG A 49 5.77 14.35 11.61
C ARG A 49 4.36 14.77 11.26
N SER A 50 3.69 14.03 10.38
CA SER A 50 2.28 14.27 10.12
C SER A 50 1.40 13.84 11.30
N ARG A 51 0.13 14.25 11.30
CA ARG A 51 -0.84 13.78 12.32
C ARG A 51 -1.05 12.27 12.25
N SER A 52 -0.98 11.69 11.05
CA SER A 52 -1.13 10.25 10.82
C SER A 52 0.01 9.48 11.47
N PHE A 53 1.24 9.98 11.33
CA PHE A 53 2.41 9.40 12.00
C PHE A 53 2.22 9.34 13.52
N TRP A 54 1.76 10.42 14.15
CA TRP A 54 1.54 10.43 15.60
C TRP A 54 0.45 9.47 16.07
N LYS A 55 -0.63 9.35 15.29
CA LYS A 55 -1.80 8.58 15.71
C LYS A 55 -1.60 7.08 15.50
N ASN A 56 -1.01 6.71 14.35
CA ASN A 56 -1.03 5.34 13.86
C ASN A 56 0.36 4.81 13.53
N LEU A 57 1.42 5.62 13.66
CA LEU A 57 2.75 5.34 13.14
C LEU A 57 2.71 4.91 11.67
N ALA A 58 1.86 5.56 10.88
CA ALA A 58 1.72 5.29 9.46
C ALA A 58 1.49 6.58 8.69
N GLU A 59 1.99 6.65 7.47
CA GLU A 59 1.77 7.75 6.53
C GLU A 59 1.35 7.19 5.17
N ARG A 60 0.53 7.94 4.44
CA ARG A 60 -0.09 7.52 3.18
C ARG A 60 0.34 8.41 2.05
N PHE A 61 0.88 7.81 1.00
CA PHE A 61 1.43 8.53 -0.15
C PHE A 61 0.68 8.18 -1.44
N GLY A 62 0.61 9.14 -2.35
CA GLY A 62 -0.05 9.05 -3.64
C GLY A 62 -1.34 9.86 -3.67
N ALA A 63 -2.39 9.23 -4.18
CA ALA A 63 -3.68 9.81 -4.52
C ALA A 63 -4.78 9.28 -3.61
N PHE A 64 -5.39 10.15 -2.81
CA PHE A 64 -6.63 9.78 -2.16
C PHE A 64 -7.82 10.15 -3.05
N ILE A 65 -8.86 9.34 -2.96
CA ILE A 65 -10.13 9.56 -3.63
C ILE A 65 -11.18 9.38 -2.53
N SER A 66 -11.88 10.46 -2.20
CA SER A 66 -13.04 10.43 -1.30
C SER A 66 -14.33 10.54 -2.08
N TYR A 67 -15.40 9.99 -1.52
CA TYR A 67 -16.74 10.09 -2.08
C TYR A 67 -17.16 11.55 -2.36
N GLY A 68 -17.33 11.89 -3.64
CA GLY A 68 -17.84 13.20 -4.11
C GLY A 68 -16.76 14.19 -4.57
N ASP A 69 -15.48 13.89 -4.38
CA ASP A 69 -14.37 14.76 -4.77
C ASP A 69 -13.61 14.21 -5.99
N LEU A 70 -12.97 15.11 -6.73
CA LEU A 70 -11.93 14.73 -7.70
C LEU A 70 -10.74 14.10 -6.94
N PRO A 71 -9.99 13.17 -7.57
CA PRO A 71 -8.77 12.64 -6.97
C PRO A 71 -7.83 13.76 -6.52
N TYR A 72 -7.25 13.62 -5.33
CA TYR A 72 -6.33 14.62 -4.79
C TYR A 72 -5.07 13.97 -4.22
N THR A 73 -3.98 14.73 -4.24
CA THR A 73 -2.72 14.33 -3.62
C THR A 73 -2.88 14.21 -2.11
N THR A 74 -2.48 13.08 -1.55
CA THR A 74 -2.52 12.83 -0.11
C THR A 74 -1.77 13.92 0.67
N PHE A 75 -2.24 14.18 1.90
CA PHE A 75 -1.63 15.16 2.81
C PHE A 75 -0.13 14.90 3.05
N ASP A 76 0.26 13.61 3.17
CA ASP A 76 1.65 13.23 3.41
C ASP A 76 2.50 13.35 2.12
N THR A 77 1.96 13.05 0.91
CA THR A 77 2.66 13.32 -0.36
C THR A 77 2.88 14.80 -0.62
N ALA A 78 1.88 15.63 -0.32
CA ALA A 78 1.98 17.08 -0.48
C ALA A 78 2.72 17.77 0.68
N SER A 79 3.21 17.00 1.65
CA SER A 79 3.89 17.49 2.86
C SER A 79 3.18 18.71 3.48
N SER A 80 1.84 18.70 3.49
CA SER A 80 1.06 19.92 3.74
C SER A 80 1.16 20.43 5.18
N HIS A 81 1.65 19.60 6.11
CA HIS A 81 2.00 20.01 7.46
C HIS A 81 3.30 20.81 7.53
N ASN A 82 4.22 20.62 6.57
CA ASN A 82 5.52 21.27 6.57
C ASN A 82 6.18 21.28 5.18
N ILE A 83 6.31 22.47 4.57
CA ILE A 83 6.88 22.61 3.23
C ILE A 83 8.38 22.27 3.18
N ASP A 84 9.13 22.49 4.27
CA ASP A 84 10.57 22.19 4.32
C ASP A 84 10.84 20.68 4.27
N HIS A 85 9.84 19.87 4.65
CA HIS A 85 9.90 18.40 4.58
C HIS A 85 9.62 17.84 3.17
N GLN A 86 9.14 18.66 2.23
CA GLN A 86 8.75 18.21 0.89
C GLN A 86 9.90 17.53 0.11
N ASN A 87 11.14 18.02 0.25
CA ASN A 87 12.28 17.39 -0.42
C ASN A 87 12.53 15.97 0.12
N CYS A 88 12.41 15.78 1.44
CA CYS A 88 12.53 14.46 2.07
C CYS A 88 11.44 13.49 1.58
N VAL A 89 10.21 13.99 1.42
CA VAL A 89 9.10 13.23 0.82
C VAL A 89 9.41 12.87 -0.64
N ASN A 90 9.88 13.81 -1.46
CA ASN A 90 10.18 13.57 -2.86
C ASN A 90 11.28 12.50 -3.04
N ASP A 91 12.35 12.58 -2.24
CA ASP A 91 13.44 11.61 -2.25
C ASP A 91 12.95 10.21 -1.85
N LEU A 92 12.08 10.12 -0.84
CA LEU A 92 11.43 8.88 -0.45
C LEU A 92 10.61 8.31 -1.63
N LEU A 93 9.72 9.11 -2.22
CA LEU A 93 8.85 8.67 -3.31
C LEU A 93 9.64 8.17 -4.53
N PHE A 94 10.73 8.85 -4.87
CA PHE A 94 11.63 8.43 -5.94
C PHE A 94 12.28 7.07 -5.63
N ALA A 95 12.80 6.90 -4.41
CA ALA A 95 13.44 5.67 -3.97
C ALA A 95 12.47 4.48 -3.84
N LEU A 96 11.16 4.72 -3.73
CA LEU A 96 10.14 3.68 -3.68
C LEU A 96 9.68 3.20 -5.08
N GLN A 97 10.07 3.87 -6.16
CA GLN A 97 9.64 3.51 -7.49
C GLN A 97 10.10 2.09 -7.92
N PRO A 98 11.34 1.64 -7.64
CA PRO A 98 11.77 0.28 -7.98
C PRO A 98 10.95 -0.81 -7.27
N ILE A 99 10.66 -0.65 -5.96
CA ILE A 99 9.90 -1.67 -5.22
C ILE A 99 8.44 -1.69 -5.66
N SER A 100 7.88 -0.52 -5.97
CA SER A 100 6.57 -0.41 -6.62
C SER A 100 6.52 -1.18 -7.94
N ASN A 101 7.55 -1.04 -8.79
CA ASN A 101 7.61 -1.78 -10.06
C ASN A 101 7.64 -3.30 -9.84
N SER A 102 8.35 -3.78 -8.82
CA SER A 102 8.38 -5.21 -8.45
C SER A 102 7.00 -5.70 -7.99
N VAL A 103 6.31 -4.94 -7.13
CA VAL A 103 4.93 -5.25 -6.73
C VAL A 103 3.99 -5.27 -7.93
N ASN A 104 4.09 -4.30 -8.84
CA ASN A 104 3.29 -4.27 -10.06
C ASN A 104 3.50 -5.52 -10.93
N ARG A 105 4.75 -5.99 -11.08
CA ARG A 105 5.05 -7.25 -11.79
C ARG A 105 4.47 -8.47 -11.07
N PHE A 106 4.56 -8.52 -9.74
CA PHE A 106 3.91 -9.56 -8.94
C PHE A 106 2.40 -9.61 -9.18
N VAL A 107 1.73 -8.45 -9.13
CA VAL A 107 0.29 -8.35 -9.37
C VAL A 107 -0.07 -8.74 -10.79
N ASN A 108 0.69 -8.29 -11.80
CA ASN A 108 0.44 -8.67 -13.18
C ASN A 108 0.59 -10.19 -13.41
N LYS A 109 1.58 -10.82 -12.76
CA LYS A 109 1.85 -12.25 -12.88
C LYS A 109 0.74 -13.12 -12.29
N TYR A 110 0.24 -12.78 -11.10
CA TYR A 110 -0.70 -13.64 -10.36
C TYR A 110 -2.15 -13.16 -10.40
N TYR A 111 -2.37 -11.89 -10.72
CA TYR A 111 -3.66 -11.23 -10.69
C TYR A 111 -3.86 -10.33 -11.92
N GLU A 112 -3.53 -10.83 -13.12
CA GLU A 112 -3.58 -10.07 -14.39
C GLU A 112 -4.89 -9.31 -14.60
N HIS A 113 -6.03 -9.93 -14.29
CA HIS A 113 -7.34 -9.29 -14.40
C HIS A 113 -7.47 -8.08 -13.46
N TYR A 114 -6.98 -8.21 -12.23
CA TYR A 114 -6.94 -7.12 -11.25
C TYR A 114 -5.98 -6.02 -11.71
N TYR A 115 -4.78 -6.37 -12.15
CA TYR A 115 -3.80 -5.44 -12.74
C TYR A 115 -4.42 -4.63 -13.89
N THR A 116 -5.10 -5.31 -14.82
CA THR A 116 -5.75 -4.70 -15.98
C THR A 116 -6.92 -3.80 -15.58
N LYS A 117 -7.68 -4.16 -14.54
CA LYS A 117 -8.74 -3.28 -14.00
C LYS A 117 -8.13 -2.01 -13.42
N LEU A 118 -7.08 -2.12 -12.61
CA LEU A 118 -6.46 -0.98 -11.95
C LEU A 118 -5.67 -0.08 -12.90
N SER A 119 -5.03 -0.62 -13.93
CA SER A 119 -4.25 0.18 -14.89
C SER A 119 -5.11 1.20 -15.66
N LYS A 120 -6.41 0.91 -15.80
CA LYS A 120 -7.43 1.76 -16.41
C LYS A 120 -7.95 2.89 -15.50
N LEU A 121 -7.56 2.94 -14.23
CA LEU A 121 -8.02 3.98 -13.30
C LEU A 121 -7.46 5.35 -13.68
N THR A 122 -8.28 6.27 -14.18
CA THR A 122 -7.85 7.65 -14.43
C THR A 122 -7.88 8.45 -13.13
N ILE A 123 -6.70 8.91 -12.67
CA ILE A 123 -6.55 9.68 -11.42
C ILE A 123 -6.50 11.21 -11.71
N GLY A 124 -6.71 11.60 -12.97
CA GLY A 124 -6.58 12.98 -13.44
C GLY A 124 -5.12 13.42 -13.60
N PRO A 125 -4.87 14.56 -14.26
CA PRO A 125 -3.51 15.01 -14.61
C PRO A 125 -2.72 15.60 -13.43
N PHE A 126 -3.40 15.92 -12.32
CA PHE A 126 -2.80 16.64 -11.19
C PHE A 126 -2.23 15.73 -10.10
N VAL A 127 -2.34 14.42 -10.27
CA VAL A 127 -1.93 13.45 -9.26
C VAL A 127 -0.79 12.57 -9.77
N PRO A 128 0.35 12.52 -9.07
CA PRO A 128 1.47 11.66 -9.46
C PRO A 128 1.09 10.18 -9.46
N ARG A 129 1.33 9.49 -10.59
CA ARG A 129 1.29 8.02 -10.67
C ARG A 129 2.65 7.42 -10.25
N THR A 130 2.99 7.57 -8.98
CA THR A 130 4.28 7.08 -8.45
C THR A 130 4.31 5.56 -8.31
N PHE A 131 3.16 4.93 -8.04
CA PHE A 131 3.09 3.53 -7.59
C PHE A 131 2.49 2.55 -8.62
N GLY A 132 2.68 2.83 -9.91
CA GLY A 132 2.18 2.01 -11.01
C GLY A 132 0.64 1.99 -11.05
N ILE A 133 0.03 0.81 -10.91
CA ILE A 133 -1.43 0.65 -10.86
C ILE A 133 -2.06 1.11 -9.55
N PHE A 134 -1.27 1.29 -8.50
CA PHE A 134 -1.78 1.66 -7.18
C PHE A 134 -1.90 3.17 -7.05
N PRO A 135 -3.09 3.68 -6.68
CA PRO A 135 -3.27 5.11 -6.48
C PRO A 135 -2.60 5.59 -5.19
N THR A 136 -2.62 4.78 -4.13
CA THR A 136 -2.05 5.11 -2.83
C THR A 136 -1.27 3.91 -2.28
N ILE A 137 -0.25 4.21 -1.48
CA ILE A 137 0.40 3.26 -0.57
C ILE A 137 0.31 3.78 0.86
N ALA A 138 0.41 2.88 1.83
CA ALA A 138 0.72 3.24 3.22
C ALA A 138 2.11 2.71 3.59
N ILE A 139 2.88 3.50 4.34
CA ILE A 139 4.11 3.05 4.97
C ILE A 139 3.84 2.94 6.47
N ASN A 140 4.08 1.75 7.01
CA ASN A 140 3.86 1.44 8.42
C ASN A 140 5.20 1.48 9.16
N PHE A 141 5.32 2.36 10.13
CA PHE A 141 6.50 2.54 10.98
C PHE A 141 6.32 1.85 12.33
N ASN A 142 6.89 0.68 12.54
CA ASN A 142 6.81 -0.06 13.81
C ASN A 142 5.38 -0.36 14.29
N VAL A 143 4.40 -0.51 13.37
CA VAL A 143 2.99 -0.37 13.73
C VAL A 143 2.51 -1.16 14.97
N ILE A 144 2.39 -2.48 15.04
CA ILE A 144 1.60 -3.17 16.10
C ILE A 144 0.11 -2.77 16.05
N SER A 145 -0.73 -3.75 15.75
CA SER A 145 -2.17 -3.53 15.64
C SER A 145 -2.91 -4.65 16.35
N ASN A 146 -4.02 -4.28 16.99
CA ASN A 146 -5.04 -5.25 17.35
C ASN A 146 -5.64 -5.86 16.07
N TYR A 147 -6.39 -6.94 16.22
CA TYR A 147 -7.13 -7.50 15.10
C TYR A 147 -8.18 -6.51 14.59
N HIS A 148 -8.15 -6.23 13.30
CA HIS A 148 -9.04 -5.29 12.62
C HIS A 148 -9.33 -5.72 11.17
N TRP A 149 -10.31 -5.04 10.59
CA TRP A 149 -10.59 -5.06 9.15
C TRP A 149 -10.35 -3.66 8.60
N ASP A 150 -9.83 -3.59 7.39
CA ASP A 150 -9.71 -2.31 6.67
C ASP A 150 -10.99 -2.06 5.90
N SER A 151 -12.02 -1.57 6.61
CA SER A 151 -13.36 -1.37 6.05
C SER A 151 -13.44 -0.35 4.90
N ASN A 152 -12.37 0.42 4.70
CA ASN A 152 -12.27 1.41 3.62
C ASN A 152 -11.65 0.84 2.34
N ASP A 153 -11.07 -0.35 2.39
CA ASP A 153 -10.49 -1.01 1.23
C ASP A 153 -11.59 -1.55 0.31
N ASP A 154 -11.27 -1.71 -0.97
CA ASP A 154 -12.18 -2.33 -1.96
C ASP A 154 -12.60 -3.73 -1.47
N PRO A 155 -13.91 -4.01 -1.27
CA PRO A 155 -14.40 -5.32 -0.82
C PRO A 155 -14.03 -6.48 -1.75
N ASN A 156 -13.74 -6.17 -3.01
CA ASN A 156 -13.28 -7.11 -4.03
C ASN A 156 -11.78 -7.00 -4.30
N GLY A 157 -11.08 -6.13 -3.59
CA GLY A 157 -9.65 -5.89 -3.71
C GLY A 157 -8.80 -6.80 -2.84
N LEU A 158 -7.49 -6.65 -3.06
CA LEU A 158 -6.44 -7.23 -2.23
C LEU A 158 -5.55 -6.09 -1.73
N CYS A 159 -5.12 -6.20 -0.48
CA CYS A 159 -3.99 -5.47 0.06
C CYS A 159 -2.73 -6.29 -0.21
N PHE A 160 -1.66 -5.61 -0.63
CA PHE A 160 -0.34 -6.20 -0.88
C PHE A 160 0.65 -5.59 0.11
N LEU A 161 0.90 -6.32 1.19
CA LEU A 161 1.80 -5.95 2.27
C LEU A 161 3.20 -6.47 1.95
N VAL A 162 4.15 -5.55 1.75
CA VAL A 162 5.57 -5.85 1.53
C VAL A 162 6.33 -5.68 2.84
N ALA A 163 7.05 -6.71 3.24
CA ALA A 163 7.91 -6.69 4.41
C ALA A 163 9.32 -6.19 4.06
N LEU A 164 9.80 -5.20 4.82
CA LEU A 164 11.18 -4.71 4.70
C LEU A 164 12.10 -5.32 5.75
N GLU A 165 11.52 -5.84 6.84
CA GLU A 165 12.18 -6.61 7.88
C GLU A 165 11.35 -7.84 8.25
N ASP A 166 11.87 -8.68 9.12
CA ASP A 166 11.22 -9.92 9.52
C ASP A 166 10.13 -9.65 10.58
N PHE A 167 8.89 -10.05 10.30
CA PHE A 167 7.77 -9.95 11.26
C PHE A 167 6.65 -10.93 10.94
N GLU A 168 5.61 -10.92 11.76
CA GLU A 168 4.50 -11.85 11.65
C GLU A 168 3.15 -11.12 11.55
N VAL A 169 2.29 -11.64 10.66
CA VAL A 169 0.91 -11.19 10.47
C VAL A 169 -0.03 -12.34 10.78
N CYS A 170 -1.04 -12.07 11.59
CA CYS A 170 -2.06 -13.04 11.98
C CYS A 170 -3.31 -12.89 11.13
N PHE A 171 -3.93 -14.03 10.79
CA PHE A 171 -5.28 -14.10 10.24
C PHE A 171 -6.12 -15.06 11.12
N PRO A 172 -6.72 -14.57 12.22
CA PRO A 172 -7.38 -15.44 13.21
C PRO A 172 -8.53 -16.27 12.63
N GLN A 173 -9.28 -15.73 11.67
CA GLN A 173 -10.38 -16.45 11.01
C GLN A 173 -9.91 -17.70 10.26
N LEU A 174 -8.67 -17.68 9.76
CA LEU A 174 -8.04 -18.80 9.07
C LEU A 174 -7.17 -19.65 10.01
N GLN A 175 -6.99 -19.21 11.26
CA GLN A 175 -6.07 -19.80 12.24
C GLN A 175 -4.63 -19.93 11.72
N ILE A 176 -4.20 -18.97 10.88
CA ILE A 176 -2.84 -18.94 10.34
C ILE A 176 -2.04 -17.74 10.86
N LEU A 177 -0.74 -17.97 10.97
CA LEU A 177 0.28 -16.95 11.17
C LEU A 177 1.23 -17.00 9.97
N VAL A 178 1.40 -15.88 9.29
CA VAL A 178 2.34 -15.72 8.18
C VAL A 178 3.62 -15.09 8.73
N LYS A 179 4.75 -15.78 8.57
CA LYS A 179 6.07 -15.24 8.92
C LYS A 179 6.67 -14.60 7.68
N LEU A 180 6.73 -13.28 7.67
CA LEU A 180 7.32 -12.50 6.60
C LEU A 180 8.80 -12.28 6.88
N LYS A 181 9.60 -12.39 5.82
CA LYS A 181 10.99 -11.96 5.76
C LYS A 181 11.12 -10.73 4.88
N SER A 182 12.21 -9.99 5.06
CA SER A 182 12.56 -8.88 4.16
C SER A 182 12.47 -9.30 2.68
N GLY A 183 11.75 -8.51 1.89
CA GLY A 183 11.51 -8.73 0.46
C GLY A 183 10.36 -9.68 0.13
N GLN A 184 9.65 -10.20 1.14
CA GLN A 184 8.42 -10.96 0.91
C GLN A 184 7.19 -10.05 0.83
N ILE A 185 6.20 -10.51 0.08
CA ILE A 185 4.90 -9.90 -0.10
C ILE A 185 3.82 -10.86 0.36
N VAL A 186 2.84 -10.36 1.09
CA VAL A 186 1.58 -11.08 1.34
C VAL A 186 0.42 -10.31 0.73
N ALA A 187 -0.29 -10.96 -0.20
CA ALA A 187 -1.52 -10.46 -0.78
C ALA A 187 -2.72 -11.10 -0.06
N PHE A 188 -3.65 -10.29 0.43
CA PHE A 188 -4.83 -10.78 1.15
C PHE A 188 -5.99 -9.80 1.05
N SER A 189 -7.22 -10.25 1.30
CA SER A 189 -8.37 -9.36 1.36
C SER A 189 -8.48 -8.73 2.75
N SER A 190 -7.93 -7.53 2.92
CA SER A 190 -7.95 -6.74 4.16
C SER A 190 -9.36 -6.33 4.61
N TYR A 191 -10.29 -6.19 3.66
CA TYR A 191 -11.71 -5.94 3.93
C TYR A 191 -12.41 -7.16 4.53
N LEU A 192 -12.12 -8.38 4.04
CA LEU A 192 -12.82 -9.61 4.43
C LEU A 192 -12.14 -10.34 5.60
N LEU A 193 -10.81 -10.31 5.65
CA LEU A 193 -10.03 -11.06 6.62
C LEU A 193 -9.64 -10.15 7.79
N LEU A 194 -10.08 -10.56 8.98
CA LEU A 194 -9.62 -10.04 10.24
C LEU A 194 -8.12 -10.33 10.33
N HIS A 195 -7.33 -9.29 10.53
CA HIS A 195 -5.89 -9.42 10.54
C HIS A 195 -5.25 -8.47 11.55
N GLY A 196 -4.00 -8.74 11.91
CA GLY A 196 -3.27 -7.90 12.83
C GLY A 196 -1.81 -8.28 12.94
N ASN A 197 -1.07 -7.38 13.56
CA ASN A 197 0.37 -7.41 13.66
C ASN A 197 0.79 -7.80 15.07
N LEU A 198 1.63 -8.81 15.20
CA LEU A 198 2.18 -9.17 16.51
C LEU A 198 3.16 -8.10 17.04
N PRO A 199 3.35 -8.01 18.37
CA PRO A 199 4.30 -7.08 18.97
C PRO A 199 5.72 -7.25 18.43
N ILE A 200 6.41 -6.11 18.24
CA ILE A 200 7.81 -6.09 17.83
C ILE A 200 8.68 -6.41 19.05
N ILE A 201 9.32 -7.58 19.04
CA ILE A 201 10.17 -8.02 20.16
C ILE A 201 11.62 -7.56 20.03
N ARG A 202 12.09 -7.22 18.82
CA ARG A 202 13.45 -6.73 18.54
C ARG A 202 13.47 -5.88 17.26
N GLY A 203 14.35 -4.86 17.25
CA GLY A 203 14.64 -4.07 16.06
C GLY A 203 13.53 -3.09 15.67
N ILE A 204 13.59 -2.66 14.41
CA ILE A 204 12.61 -1.79 13.76
C ILE A 204 11.90 -2.62 12.69
N ARG A 205 10.62 -2.37 12.50
CA ARG A 205 9.76 -3.04 11.51
C ARG A 205 9.10 -2.00 10.63
N PHE A 206 9.43 -2.05 9.35
CA PHE A 206 8.77 -1.30 8.30
C PHE A 206 8.04 -2.24 7.34
N SER A 207 6.94 -1.74 6.82
CA SER A 207 6.22 -2.39 5.75
C SER A 207 5.55 -1.36 4.85
N ILE A 208 5.25 -1.78 3.63
CA ILE A 208 4.54 -0.97 2.64
C ILE A 208 3.28 -1.71 2.21
N ASP A 209 2.14 -1.05 2.33
CA ASP A 209 0.85 -1.60 1.93
C ASP A 209 0.42 -0.94 0.63
N PHE A 210 0.35 -1.72 -0.44
CA PHE A 210 -0.25 -1.30 -1.70
C PHE A 210 -1.71 -1.74 -1.71
N HIS A 211 -2.63 -0.79 -1.81
CA HIS A 211 -4.05 -1.07 -1.76
C HIS A 211 -4.86 -0.09 -2.61
N LYS A 212 -6.14 -0.41 -2.78
CA LYS A 212 -7.13 0.43 -3.43
C LYS A 212 -8.29 0.63 -2.46
N ASN A 213 -8.66 1.89 -2.24
CA ASN A 213 -9.83 2.23 -1.43
C ASN A 213 -11.14 2.01 -2.22
N ASN A 214 -12.22 1.75 -1.49
CA ASN A 214 -13.56 1.48 -2.02
C ASN A 214 -14.11 2.65 -2.88
N ASP A 215 -13.77 3.89 -2.52
CA ASP A 215 -14.26 5.10 -3.21
C ASP A 215 -13.77 5.22 -4.68
N ASN A 216 -12.78 4.43 -5.08
CA ASN A 216 -12.23 4.44 -6.43
C ASN A 216 -13.18 3.81 -7.49
N ASP A 217 -14.12 2.94 -7.10
CA ASP A 217 -15.08 2.33 -8.03
C ASP A 217 -16.19 3.32 -8.47
N THR A 218 -16.47 4.34 -7.67
CA THR A 218 -17.41 5.42 -8.01
C THR A 218 -16.90 6.24 -9.20
N ILE A 219 -15.58 6.38 -9.34
CA ILE A 219 -14.96 7.14 -10.44
C ILE A 219 -14.97 6.37 -11.76
N ILE A 220 -14.83 5.04 -11.77
CA ILE A 220 -15.02 4.27 -13.03
C ILE A 220 -16.40 4.59 -13.60
N LYS A 221 -17.43 4.62 -12.75
CA LYS A 221 -18.80 4.96 -13.17
C LYS A 221 -18.95 6.43 -13.59
N ILE A 222 -18.36 7.38 -12.87
CA ILE A 222 -18.41 8.81 -13.24
C ILE A 222 -17.65 9.06 -14.55
N GLN A 223 -16.50 8.42 -14.75
CA GLN A 223 -15.70 8.56 -15.97
C GLN A 223 -16.35 7.86 -17.16
N ASP A 224 -16.97 6.70 -16.97
CA ASP A 224 -17.79 6.05 -18.02
C ASP A 224 -18.98 6.94 -18.41
N LEU A 225 -19.60 7.62 -17.44
CA LEU A 225 -20.63 8.64 -17.69
C LEU A 225 -20.07 9.88 -18.42
N TYR A 226 -18.87 10.35 -18.05
CA TYR A 226 -18.24 11.52 -18.69
C TYR A 226 -17.77 11.22 -20.13
N ASN A 227 -17.19 10.04 -20.34
CA ASN A 227 -16.73 9.56 -21.64
C ASN A 227 -17.91 9.21 -22.57
N SER A 228 -19.01 8.64 -22.04
CA SER A 228 -20.23 8.40 -22.81
C SER A 228 -20.98 9.68 -23.20
N GLN A 229 -20.68 10.81 -22.55
CA GLN A 229 -21.16 12.14 -22.94
C GLN A 229 -20.26 12.84 -23.97
N GLY A 230 -19.22 12.17 -24.49
CA GLY A 230 -18.44 12.65 -25.64
C GLY A 230 -17.48 13.80 -25.32
N HIS A 231 -17.13 14.01 -24.06
CA HIS A 231 -16.13 15.01 -23.67
C HIS A 231 -14.74 14.38 -23.71
N ASN A 232 -14.02 14.56 -24.82
CA ASN A 232 -12.59 14.29 -24.87
C ASN A 232 -11.85 15.31 -23.99
N PRO A 233 -11.00 14.89 -23.04
CA PRO A 233 -10.09 15.82 -22.38
C PRO A 233 -9.04 16.29 -23.40
N ASN A 234 -9.02 17.61 -23.66
CA ASN A 234 -7.91 18.28 -24.33
C ASN A 234 -6.66 18.33 -23.45
#